data_AF-A0A497KCT3-F1
#
_entry.id   AF-A0A497KCT3-F1
#
_cell.length_a   1.000
_cell.length_b   1.000
_cell.length_c   1.000
_cell.angle_alpha   90.00
_cell.angle_beta   90.00
_cell.angle_gamma   90.00
#
_symmetry.space_group_name_H-M   'P 1'
#
loop_
_entity.id
_entity.type
_entity.pdbx_description
1 polymer ?
#
loop_
_entity_poly.entity_id
_entity_poly.type
_entity_poly.pdbx_seq_one_letter_code
_entity_poly.pdbx_strand_id
1 'polypeptide(L)'
;RELDKQKELIEKHIKIEMGLIKRISEKIPQITDEKVKLLLNAILADEKRHHKLPKQVLEVIIRGETITAEEWLDMMWRSVPFHGAPGG
;
A
#
# COMPACT_ATOMS: atom_id res chain seq x y z
N ARG A 1 0.96 -19.93 16.54
CA ARG A 1 1.91 -18.85 16.21
C ARG A 1 1.12 -17.75 15.51
N GLU A 2 0.92 -16.62 16.19
CA GLU A 2 0.11 -15.50 15.67
C GLU A 2 0.79 -14.81 14.47
N LEU A 3 2.14 -14.82 14.45
CA LEU A 3 2.98 -14.27 13.38
C LEU A 3 2.72 -14.90 12.01
N ASP A 4 2.49 -16.22 11.96
CA ASP A 4 2.24 -16.92 10.69
C ASP A 4 0.92 -16.47 10.06
N LYS A 5 -0.11 -16.21 10.88
CA LYS A 5 -1.40 -15.67 10.42
C LYS A 5 -1.29 -14.24 9.93
N GLN A 6 -0.51 -13.40 10.62
CA GLN A 6 -0.28 -12.01 10.21
C GLN A 6 0.47 -11.94 8.88
N LYS A 7 1.48 -12.80 8.69
CA LYS A 7 2.20 -12.94 7.42
C LYS A 7 1.26 -13.34 6.29
N GLU A 8 0.42 -14.36 6.50
CA GLU A 8 -0.53 -14.82 5.49
C GLU A 8 -1.55 -13.72 5.09
N LEU A 9 -2.04 -12.95 6.06
CA LEU A 9 -2.94 -11.83 5.81
C LEU A 9 -2.29 -10.74 4.95
N ILE A 10 -1.03 -10.39 5.23
CA ILE A 10 -0.29 -9.38 4.47
C ILE A 10 0.03 -9.88 3.06
N GLU A 11 0.46 -11.14 2.92
CA GLU A 11 0.67 -11.75 1.60
C GLU A 11 -0.61 -11.78 0.76
N LYS A 12 -1.75 -12.06 1.40
CA LYS A 12 -3.06 -12.00 0.76
C LYS A 12 -3.40 -10.57 0.32
N HIS A 13 -3.12 -9.58 1.15
CA HIS A 13 -3.34 -8.17 0.82
C HIS A 13 -2.51 -7.74 -0.39
N ILE A 14 -1.21 -8.05 -0.40
CA ILE A 14 -0.29 -7.81 -1.52
C ILE A 14 -0.81 -8.45 -2.82
N LYS A 15 -1.28 -9.69 -2.76
CA LYS A 15 -1.85 -10.39 -3.93
C LYS A 15 -3.10 -9.70 -4.47
N ILE A 16 -3.97 -9.19 -3.59
CA ILE A 16 -5.18 -8.47 -3.98
C ILE A 16 -4.81 -7.16 -4.68
N GLU A 17 -3.93 -6.35 -4.07
CA GLU A 17 -3.46 -5.09 -4.65
C GLU A 17 -2.81 -5.29 -6.02
N MET A 18 -1.92 -6.28 -6.15
CA MET A 18 -1.30 -6.62 -7.44
C MET A 18 -2.33 -7.01 -8.49
N GLY A 19 -3.35 -7.77 -8.10
CA GLY A 19 -4.45 -8.14 -8.97
C GLY A 19 -5.27 -6.93 -9.42
N LEU A 20 -5.51 -5.97 -8.52
CA LEU A 20 -6.23 -4.74 -8.80
C LEU A 20 -5.44 -3.83 -9.75
N ILE A 21 -4.15 -3.61 -9.47
CA ILE A 21 -3.22 -2.84 -10.32
C ILE A 21 -3.20 -3.41 -11.74
N LYS A 22 -3.07 -4.74 -11.88
CA LYS A 22 -3.06 -5.41 -13.18
C LYS A 22 -4.37 -5.19 -13.94
N ARG A 23 -5.52 -5.47 -13.31
CA ARG A 23 -6.85 -5.32 -13.93
C ARG A 23 -7.14 -3.89 -14.36
N ILE A 24 -6.81 -2.92 -13.52
CA ILE A 24 -7.00 -1.49 -13.83
C ILE A 24 -6.07 -1.08 -14.98
N SER A 25 -4.81 -1.50 -14.97
CA SER A 25 -3.85 -1.19 -16.03
C SER A 25 -4.26 -1.77 -17.39
N GLU A 26 -4.85 -2.98 -17.41
CA GLU A 26 -5.36 -3.61 -18.64
C GLU A 26 -6.64 -2.96 -19.17
N LYS A 27 -7.50 -2.45 -18.28
CA LYS A 27 -8.79 -1.86 -18.64
C LYS A 27 -8.72 -0.37 -19.01
N ILE A 28 -7.81 0.41 -18.41
CA ILE A 28 -7.67 1.85 -18.68
C ILE A 28 -7.57 2.19 -20.18
N PRO A 29 -6.78 1.46 -21.00
CA PRO A 29 -6.68 1.73 -22.44
C PRO A 29 -7.98 1.50 -23.21
N GLN A 30 -8.88 0.67 -22.68
CA GLN A 30 -10.15 0.28 -23.32
C GLN A 30 -11.30 1.23 -22.95
N ILE A 31 -11.07 2.17 -22.04
CA ILE A 31 -12.10 3.09 -21.54
C ILE A 31 -12.05 4.38 -22.37
N THR A 32 -13.17 4.69 -23.01
CA THR A 32 -13.40 5.91 -23.79
C THR A 32 -13.87 7.09 -22.94
N ASP A 33 -14.48 6.85 -21.78
CA ASP A 33 -14.90 7.91 -20.88
C ASP A 33 -13.70 8.47 -20.10
N GLU A 34 -13.35 9.73 -20.40
CA GLU A 34 -12.19 10.41 -19.80
C GLU A 34 -12.35 10.65 -18.29
N LYS A 35 -13.57 10.80 -17.77
CA LYS A 35 -13.79 10.95 -16.31
C LYS A 35 -13.53 9.62 -15.59
N VAL A 36 -14.01 8.52 -16.16
CA VAL A 36 -13.75 7.17 -15.64
C VAL A 36 -12.26 6.85 -15.72
N LYS A 37 -11.59 7.21 -16.83
CA LYS A 37 -10.14 7.05 -17.01
C LYS A 37 -9.35 7.85 -15.97
N LEU A 38 -9.74 9.09 -15.69
CA LEU A 38 -9.10 9.93 -14.67
C LEU A 38 -9.25 9.34 -13.26
N LEU A 39 -10.45 8.89 -12.89
CA LEU A 39 -10.71 8.26 -11.59
C LEU A 39 -9.88 6.99 -11.40
N LEU A 40 -9.86 6.11 -12.42
CA LEU A 40 -9.09 4.86 -12.35
C LEU A 40 -7.58 5.10 -12.32
N ASN A 41 -7.07 6.14 -12.99
CA ASN A 41 -5.67 6.53 -12.87
C ASN A 41 -5.34 7.07 -11.46
N ALA A 42 -6.24 7.82 -10.83
CA ALA A 42 -6.05 8.28 -9.46
C ALA A 42 -6.00 7.10 -8.48
N ILE A 43 -6.93 6.13 -8.60
CA ILE A 43 -6.92 4.90 -7.80
C ILE A 43 -5.63 4.12 -8.05
N LEU A 44 -5.24 3.91 -9.31
CA LEU A 44 -4.01 3.20 -9.66
C LEU A 44 -2.75 3.88 -9.09
N ALA A 45 -2.71 5.20 -9.09
CA ALA A 45 -1.60 5.98 -8.53
C ALA A 45 -1.55 5.87 -7.00
N ASP A 46 -2.70 5.86 -6.32
CA ASP A 46 -2.79 5.65 -4.89
C ASP A 46 -2.33 4.24 -4.50
N GLU A 47 -2.86 3.21 -5.16
CA GLU A 47 -2.46 1.81 -4.94
C GLU A 47 -0.96 1.59 -5.17
N LYS A 48 -0.37 2.20 -6.21
CA LYS A 48 1.08 2.14 -6.46
C LYS A 48 1.90 2.83 -5.37
N ARG A 49 1.39 3.91 -4.74
CA ARG A 49 2.04 4.59 -3.61
C ARG A 49 1.88 3.79 -2.33
N HIS A 50 0.68 3.29 -2.05
CA HIS A 50 0.36 2.49 -0.87
C HIS A 50 1.05 1.13 -0.85
N HIS A 51 1.35 0.53 -2.01
CA HIS A 51 2.04 -0.76 -2.11
C HIS A 51 3.44 -0.82 -1.44
N LYS A 52 4.02 0.32 -1.03
CA LYS A 52 5.25 0.35 -0.22
C LYS A 52 5.01 -0.04 1.25
N LEU A 53 3.86 0.29 1.82
CA LEU A 53 3.56 0.08 3.24
C LEU A 53 3.44 -1.42 3.59
N PRO A 54 2.66 -2.26 2.88
CA PRO A 54 2.54 -3.68 3.21
C PRO A 54 3.87 -4.43 3.14
N LYS A 55 4.77 -4.03 2.23
CA LYS A 55 6.13 -4.59 2.13
C LYS A 55 7.00 -4.23 3.33
N GLN A 56 6.92 -2.98 3.80
CA GLN A 56 7.60 -2.55 5.02
C GLN A 56 7.04 -3.28 6.26
N VAL A 57 5.73 -3.48 6.34
CA VAL A 57 5.10 -4.26 7.41
C VAL A 57 5.59 -5.72 7.37
N LEU A 58 5.67 -6.33 6.19
CA LEU A 58 6.22 -7.68 6.03
C LEU A 58 7.69 -7.75 6.44
N GLU A 59 8.52 -6.77 6.06
CA GLU A 59 9.92 -6.68 6.48
C GLU A 59 10.06 -6.53 8.01
N VAL A 60 9.21 -5.74 8.66
CA VAL A 60 9.20 -5.57 10.12
C VAL A 60 8.77 -6.84 10.82
N ILE A 61 7.76 -7.56 10.32
CA ILE A 61 7.33 -8.85 10.89
C ILE A 61 8.40 -9.92 10.70
N ILE A 62 9.09 -9.94 9.55
CA ILE A 62 10.23 -10.83 9.29
C ILE A 62 11.43 -10.48 10.18
N ARG A 63 11.68 -9.19 10.43
CA ARG A 63 12.70 -8.69 11.38
C ARG A 63 12.24 -8.70 12.83
N GLY A 64 10.99 -9.11 13.07
CA GLY A 64 10.21 -9.00 14.30
C GLY A 64 10.64 -9.93 15.44
N GLU A 65 11.92 -10.27 15.51
CA GLU A 65 12.56 -10.49 16.82
C GLU A 65 13.12 -9.18 17.41
N THR A 66 13.19 -8.06 16.66
CA THR A 66 14.08 -6.94 17.04
C THR A 66 13.52 -5.50 16.99
N ILE A 67 12.29 -5.24 16.53
CA ILE A 67 11.79 -3.86 16.36
C ILE A 67 10.59 -3.59 17.29
N THR A 68 10.61 -2.44 17.98
CA THR A 68 9.55 -2.01 18.91
C THR A 68 8.41 -1.27 18.20
N ALA A 69 7.23 -1.20 18.83
CA ALA A 69 6.03 -0.56 18.25
C ALA A 69 6.20 0.95 17.96
N GLU A 70 7.04 1.65 18.73
CA GLU A 70 7.35 3.08 18.52
C GLU A 70 8.26 3.30 17.31
N GLU A 71 9.26 2.44 17.12
CA GLU A 71 10.11 2.47 15.92
C GLU A 71 9.32 2.14 14.65
N TRP A 72 8.35 1.22 14.77
CA TRP A 72 7.40 0.92 13.69
C TRP A 72 6.54 2.14 13.34
N LEU A 73 6.03 2.84 14.36
CA LEU A 73 5.20 4.03 14.16
C LEU A 73 6.00 5.16 13.48
N ASP A 74 7.24 5.43 13.91
CA ASP A 74 8.13 6.45 13.29
C ASP A 74 8.46 6.12 11.82
N MET A 75 8.75 4.86 11.51
CA MET A 75 8.99 4.43 10.13
C MET A 75 7.76 4.60 9.24
N MET A 76 6.57 4.25 9.74
CA MET A 76 5.31 4.44 9.04
C MET A 76 5.05 5.93 8.78
N TRP A 77 5.19 6.79 9.80
CA TRP A 77 5.00 8.25 9.67
C TRP A 77 5.96 8.91 8.69
N ARG A 78 7.24 8.50 8.66
CA ARG A 78 8.22 9.04 7.69
C ARG A 78 7.94 8.66 6.24
N SER A 79 7.17 7.60 6.01
CA SER A 79 6.90 7.05 4.67
C SER A 79 5.63 7.59 4.00
N VAL A 80 4.75 8.26 4.75
CA VAL A 80 3.55 8.93 4.22
C VAL A 80 3.87 10.40 3.85
N PRO A 81 3.68 10.81 2.57
CA PRO A 81 4.13 12.11 2.07
C PRO A 81 3.20 13.28 2.41
N PHE A 82 2.13 13.07 3.16
CA PHE A 82 1.22 14.13 3.61
C PHE A 82 1.16 14.14 5.14
N HIS A 83 2.13 14.82 5.74
CA HIS A 83 1.85 15.51 6.99
C HIS A 83 0.98 16.69 6.59
N GLY A 84 -0.22 16.82 7.16
CA GLY A 84 -1.02 18.01 6.95
C GLY A 84 -0.12 19.22 7.18
N ALA A 85 0.03 20.06 6.15
CA ALA A 85 0.53 21.39 6.38
C ALA A 85 -0.38 21.97 7.48
N PRO A 86 0.12 22.30 8.68
CA PRO A 86 -0.60 23.23 9.50
C PRO A 86 -0.62 24.50 8.67
N GLY A 87 -1.79 24.87 8.14
CA GLY A 87 -2.00 26.22 7.66
C GLY A 87 -1.58 27.17 8.77
N GLY A 88 -0.59 27.99 8.46
CA GLY A 88 -0.02 29.06 9.26
C GLY A 88 0.84 29.91 8.35
#